data_AF-A0A8T3M2T6-F1
#
_entry.id   AF-A0A8T3M2T6-F1
#
_cell.length_a   1.000
_cell.length_b   1.000
_cell.length_c   1.000
_cell.angle_alpha   90.00
_cell.angle_beta   90.00
_cell.angle_gamma   90.00
#
_symmetry.space_group_name_H-M   'P 1'
#
loop_
_entity.id
_entity.type
_entity.pdbx_description
1 polymer ?
#
loop_
_entity_poly.entity_id
_entity_poly.type
_entity_poly.pdbx_seq_one_letter_code
_entity_poly.pdbx_strand_id
1 'polypeptide(L)'
;MPDFRRSRSRVALVLGLGILVGGCGTISTSSPEPTPGDFQGIATELSKRGIVIDDIVSGDAGCGDRVLIQTAIAFTASGLDQQEPGRIYLYIFRNRDAFERLRATVDECARSFVTDPETFETVEQSPYVVAAQGPWAAAFEDAVRDALEVAAGTGN
;
A
#
# COMPACT_ATOMS: atom_id res chain seq x y z
N MET A 1 -0.31 58.78 -63.40
CA MET A 1 -0.24 58.10 -64.72
C MET A 1 1.20 57.61 -64.90
N PRO A 2 1.50 56.37 -65.32
CA PRO A 2 0.66 55.25 -65.73
C PRO A 2 0.86 53.96 -64.89
N ASP A 3 0.02 52.98 -65.21
CA ASP A 3 -0.18 51.65 -64.67
C ASP A 3 1.02 50.67 -64.73
N PHE A 4 1.04 49.70 -63.80
CA PHE A 4 1.50 48.34 -64.14
C PHE A 4 0.55 47.25 -63.61
N ARG A 5 -0.33 46.91 -64.54
CA ARG A 5 -1.13 45.70 -64.74
C ARG A 5 -0.44 44.40 -64.32
N ARG A 6 -1.29 43.45 -63.89
CA ARG A 6 -1.45 42.08 -64.41
C ARG A 6 -1.21 40.93 -63.41
N SER A 7 -2.36 40.45 -62.92
CA SER A 7 -2.73 39.04 -62.72
C SER A 7 -1.81 38.01 -63.39
N ARG A 8 -1.37 37.00 -62.60
CA ARG A 8 -1.61 35.57 -62.86
C ARG A 8 -1.01 34.68 -61.77
N SER A 9 -1.90 33.99 -61.05
CA SER A 9 -1.92 32.53 -60.84
C SER A 9 -0.69 31.83 -60.23
N ARG A 10 -0.88 31.17 -59.07
CA ARG A 10 -0.49 29.77 -58.73
C ARG A 10 -0.73 29.54 -57.22
N VAL A 11 -1.76 28.79 -56.84
CA VAL A 11 -1.68 27.37 -56.40
C VAL A 11 -0.89 27.20 -55.09
N ALA A 12 -1.60 26.87 -54.01
CA ALA A 12 -1.18 25.87 -53.02
C ALA A 12 -2.36 25.51 -52.10
N LEU A 13 -2.96 24.36 -52.41
CA LEU A 13 -3.97 23.63 -51.65
C LEU A 13 -3.29 22.98 -50.43
N VAL A 14 -3.77 23.22 -49.21
CA VAL A 14 -3.33 22.49 -48.00
C VAL A 14 -4.55 21.82 -47.38
N LEU A 15 -4.70 20.52 -47.66
CA LEU A 15 -5.62 19.62 -46.96
C LEU A 15 -4.91 19.12 -45.68
N GLY A 16 -5.37 19.53 -44.51
CA GLY A 16 -4.98 18.95 -43.23
C GLY A 16 -5.94 17.83 -42.85
N LEU A 17 -5.55 16.57 -43.08
CA LEU A 17 -6.28 15.38 -42.63
C LEU A 17 -5.64 14.88 -41.33
N GLY A 18 -6.32 15.10 -40.21
CA GLY A 18 -5.91 14.63 -38.89
C GLY A 18 -7.00 13.75 -38.27
N ILE A 19 -6.56 12.62 -37.71
CA ILE A 19 -7.16 11.75 -36.69
C ILE A 19 -7.04 10.27 -37.13
N LEU A 20 -6.02 9.60 -36.59
CA LEU A 20 -6.02 8.15 -36.38
C LEU A 20 -5.80 7.92 -34.88
N VAL A 21 -6.91 7.79 -34.15
CA VAL A 21 -6.90 7.21 -32.79
C VAL A 21 -6.98 5.69 -32.99
N GLY A 22 -5.89 5.00 -32.70
CA GLY A 22 -5.78 3.54 -32.81
C GLY A 22 -4.95 2.99 -31.65
N GLY A 23 -5.44 3.12 -30.42
CA GLY A 23 -4.86 2.51 -29.23
C GLY A 23 -5.73 1.36 -28.74
N CYS A 24 -5.69 0.21 -29.41
CA CYS A 24 -6.19 -1.05 -28.84
C CYS A 24 -5.07 -1.66 -27.99
N GLY A 25 -4.99 -1.25 -26.72
CA GLY A 25 -4.26 -1.99 -25.71
C GLY A 25 -5.05 -3.24 -25.34
N THR A 26 -4.49 -4.42 -25.61
CA THR A 26 -5.04 -5.70 -25.16
C THR A 26 -4.91 -5.80 -23.64
N ILE A 27 -6.00 -5.48 -22.93
CA ILE A 27 -6.13 -5.73 -21.50
C ILE A 27 -6.03 -7.25 -21.30
N SER A 28 -4.94 -7.71 -20.71
CA SER A 28 -4.77 -9.12 -20.35
C SER A 28 -5.77 -9.45 -19.25
N THR A 29 -6.79 -10.24 -19.57
CA THR A 29 -7.85 -10.70 -18.65
C THR A 29 -7.49 -12.02 -17.97
N SER A 30 -6.24 -12.20 -17.55
CA SER A 30 -5.94 -13.16 -16.50
C SER A 30 -6.13 -12.42 -15.18
N SER A 31 -7.20 -12.75 -14.45
CA SER A 31 -7.32 -12.36 -13.03
C SER A 31 -5.99 -12.72 -12.36
N PRO A 32 -5.30 -11.77 -11.70
CA PRO A 32 -4.05 -12.10 -11.03
C PRO A 32 -4.31 -13.24 -10.06
N GLU A 33 -3.36 -14.17 -9.97
CA GLU A 33 -3.35 -15.17 -8.90
C GLU A 33 -3.53 -14.46 -7.56
N PRO A 34 -4.31 -15.01 -6.61
CA PRO A 34 -4.54 -14.38 -5.33
C PRO A 34 -3.20 -14.08 -4.67
N THR A 35 -2.82 -12.82 -4.72
CA THR A 35 -1.69 -12.30 -3.96
C THR A 35 -2.17 -12.27 -2.51
N PRO A 36 -1.34 -12.65 -1.52
CA PRO A 36 -1.59 -12.23 -0.15
C PRO A 36 -2.02 -10.75 -0.17
N GLY A 37 -3.19 -10.46 0.43
CA GLY A 37 -3.84 -9.16 0.39
C GLY A 37 -2.85 -8.00 0.34
N ASP A 38 -3.01 -7.16 -0.68
CA ASP A 38 -2.36 -5.86 -0.67
C ASP A 38 -2.85 -5.06 0.55
N PHE A 39 -2.17 -3.95 0.82
CA PHE A 39 -2.56 -3.06 1.91
C PHE A 39 -4.04 -2.70 1.90
N GLN A 40 -4.65 -2.56 0.73
CA GLN A 40 -6.04 -2.17 0.57
C GLN A 40 -6.99 -3.28 1.04
N GLY A 41 -6.66 -4.54 0.79
CA GLY A 41 -7.36 -5.70 1.34
C GLY A 41 -7.32 -5.73 2.87
N ILE A 42 -6.12 -5.56 3.45
CA ILE A 42 -5.95 -5.52 4.92
C ILE A 42 -6.71 -4.34 5.53
N ALA A 43 -6.58 -3.14 4.95
CA ALA A 43 -7.29 -1.94 5.40
C ALA A 43 -8.81 -2.12 5.36
N THR A 44 -9.32 -2.83 4.35
CA THR A 44 -10.75 -3.18 4.24
C THR A 44 -11.18 -4.10 5.38
N GLU A 45 -10.39 -5.13 5.69
CA GLU A 45 -10.71 -6.07 6.76
C GLU A 45 -10.63 -5.42 8.15
N LEU A 46 -9.67 -4.53 8.38
CA LEU A 46 -9.58 -3.70 9.59
C LEU A 46 -10.81 -2.78 9.72
N SER A 47 -11.17 -2.06 8.65
CA SER A 47 -12.33 -1.16 8.64
C SER A 47 -13.66 -1.89 8.91
N LYS A 48 -13.85 -3.09 8.35
CA LYS A 48 -15.04 -3.92 8.61
C LYS A 48 -15.19 -4.29 10.08
N ARG A 49 -14.08 -4.35 10.82
CA ARG A 49 -14.02 -4.69 12.25
C ARG A 49 -14.05 -3.45 13.15
N GLY A 50 -14.29 -2.27 12.58
CA GLY A 50 -14.43 -1.03 13.34
C GLY A 50 -13.10 -0.34 13.68
N ILE A 51 -12.00 -0.75 13.02
CA ILE A 51 -10.71 -0.04 13.10
C ILE A 51 -10.67 1.04 12.03
N VAL A 52 -10.46 2.28 12.44
CA VAL A 52 -10.23 3.43 11.55
C VAL A 52 -8.74 3.57 11.27
N ILE A 53 -8.38 3.82 10.01
CA ILE A 53 -7.00 3.97 9.54
C ILE A 53 -6.81 5.38 8.96
N ASP A 54 -5.81 6.09 9.47
CA ASP A 54 -5.42 7.43 9.04
C ASP A 54 -3.89 7.54 8.86
N ASP A 55 -3.39 8.69 8.38
CA ASP A 55 -1.96 9.03 8.29
C ASP A 55 -1.07 7.93 7.66
N ILE A 56 -1.55 7.35 6.57
CA ILE A 56 -0.87 6.26 5.86
C ILE A 56 0.41 6.77 5.19
N VAL A 57 1.52 6.09 5.49
CA VAL A 57 2.85 6.36 4.92
C VAL A 57 3.43 5.04 4.39
N SER A 58 3.47 4.91 3.07
CA SER A 58 4.15 3.80 2.40
C SER A 58 5.67 3.99 2.51
N GLY A 59 6.39 2.91 2.81
CA GLY A 59 7.84 2.94 2.97
C GLY A 59 8.33 3.25 4.39
N ASP A 60 7.43 3.51 5.32
CA ASP A 60 7.80 3.77 6.71
C ASP A 60 7.82 2.48 7.52
N ALA A 61 9.02 2.00 7.82
CA ALA A 61 9.27 0.85 8.69
C ALA A 61 9.50 1.26 10.15
N GLY A 62 9.51 2.55 10.48
CA GLY A 62 9.93 3.03 11.81
C GLY A 62 11.43 2.91 12.08
N CYS A 63 12.21 2.33 11.16
CA CYS A 63 13.68 2.27 11.20
C CYS A 63 14.30 2.48 9.80
N GLY A 64 15.63 2.52 9.73
CA GLY A 64 16.40 2.74 8.48
C GLY A 64 16.70 1.48 7.66
N ASP A 65 16.10 0.33 7.97
CA ASP A 65 16.38 -0.92 7.25
C ASP A 65 15.80 -0.90 5.83
N ARG A 66 16.67 -0.99 4.82
CA ARG A 66 16.28 -0.87 3.41
C ARG A 66 15.44 -2.04 2.90
N VAL A 67 15.54 -3.22 3.51
CA VAL A 67 14.74 -4.38 3.14
C VAL A 67 13.33 -4.20 3.69
N LEU A 68 13.20 -3.81 4.96
CA LEU A 68 11.90 -3.61 5.61
C LEU A 68 11.14 -2.42 5.04
N ILE A 69 11.83 -1.29 4.75
CA ILE A 69 11.23 -0.09 4.12
C ILE A 69 10.42 -0.47 2.87
N GLN A 70 10.90 -1.38 2.02
CA GLN A 70 10.19 -1.76 0.79
C GLN A 70 8.90 -2.56 1.02
N THR A 71 8.75 -3.13 2.21
CA THR A 71 7.63 -3.98 2.61
C THR A 71 6.71 -3.31 3.62
N ALA A 72 7.07 -2.13 4.11
CA ALA A 72 6.45 -1.51 5.27
C ALA A 72 5.46 -0.40 4.88
N ILE A 73 4.38 -0.33 5.63
CA ILE A 73 3.40 0.75 5.61
C ILE A 73 3.10 1.10 7.05
N ALA A 74 3.26 2.37 7.39
CA ALA A 74 2.89 2.87 8.70
C ALA A 74 1.61 3.69 8.63
N PHE A 75 0.75 3.57 9.62
CA PHE A 75 -0.52 4.29 9.69
C PHE A 75 -0.95 4.50 11.14
N THR A 76 -1.81 5.47 11.36
CA THR A 76 -2.48 5.67 12.65
C THR A 76 -3.74 4.81 12.68
N ALA A 77 -3.93 4.03 13.74
CA ALA A 77 -5.11 3.18 13.92
C ALA A 77 -5.85 3.54 15.20
N SER A 78 -7.18 3.50 15.15
CA SER A 78 -8.05 3.75 16.30
C SER A 78 -9.37 3.00 16.18
N GLY A 79 -10.19 3.02 17.23
CA GLY A 79 -11.52 2.42 17.24
C GLY A 79 -11.68 1.32 18.29
N LEU A 80 -12.88 0.71 18.30
CA LEU A 80 -13.26 -0.28 19.31
C LEU A 80 -13.07 0.22 20.74
N ASP A 81 -12.32 -0.50 21.57
CA ASP A 81 -11.98 -0.20 22.95
C ASP A 81 -10.62 0.51 23.11
N GLN A 82 -9.93 0.78 22.00
CA GLN A 82 -8.67 1.54 22.00
C GLN A 82 -8.96 3.02 22.31
N GLN A 83 -8.47 3.49 23.45
CA GLN A 83 -8.75 4.86 23.92
C GLN A 83 -8.02 5.94 23.12
N GLU A 84 -6.77 5.67 22.74
CA GLU A 84 -5.92 6.62 22.03
C GLU A 84 -5.45 6.01 20.69
N PRO A 85 -5.50 6.77 19.59
CA PRO A 85 -4.95 6.33 18.32
C PRO A 85 -3.46 5.97 18.43
N GLY A 86 -3.07 4.82 17.88
CA GLY A 86 -1.71 4.31 17.91
C GLY A 86 -1.05 4.33 16.53
N ARG A 87 0.25 4.64 16.47
CA ARG A 87 1.06 4.47 15.25
C ARG A 87 1.41 3.00 15.09
N ILE A 88 0.96 2.39 13.99
CA ILE A 88 1.17 0.98 13.66
C ILE A 88 2.10 0.85 12.47
N TYR A 89 2.98 -0.17 12.50
CA TYR A 89 3.82 -0.57 11.38
C TYR A 89 3.40 -1.94 10.86
N LEU A 90 2.91 -1.99 9.63
CA LEU A 90 2.54 -3.21 8.93
C LEU A 90 3.64 -3.57 7.93
N TYR A 91 4.16 -4.78 8.03
CA TYR A 91 5.12 -5.37 7.11
C TYR A 91 4.42 -6.43 6.27
N ILE A 92 4.42 -6.25 4.96
CA ILE A 92 3.81 -7.15 3.98
C ILE A 92 4.92 -7.85 3.21
N PHE A 93 5.15 -9.13 3.51
CA PHE A 93 6.16 -9.91 2.82
C PHE A 93 5.60 -10.60 1.57
N ARG A 94 6.47 -10.84 0.59
CA ARG A 94 6.09 -11.47 -0.67
C ARG A 94 5.49 -12.88 -0.51
N ASN A 95 5.99 -13.63 0.47
CA ASN A 95 5.63 -15.02 0.72
C ASN A 95 6.06 -15.44 2.13
N ARG A 96 5.66 -16.65 2.52
CA ARG A 96 6.02 -17.25 3.81
C ARG A 96 7.53 -17.34 4.03
N ASP A 97 8.30 -17.73 3.02
CA ASP A 97 9.77 -17.82 3.14
C ASP A 97 10.40 -16.45 3.48
N ALA A 98 9.86 -15.36 2.91
CA ALA A 98 10.32 -14.01 3.21
C ALA A 98 9.91 -13.58 4.62
N PHE A 99 8.67 -13.88 5.02
CA PHE A 99 8.19 -13.67 6.38
C PHE A 99 9.08 -14.39 7.41
N GLU A 100 9.30 -15.70 7.26
CA GLU A 100 10.07 -16.50 8.23
C GLU A 100 11.52 -16.01 8.39
N ARG A 101 12.11 -15.53 7.29
CA ARG A 101 13.48 -15.00 7.28
C ARG A 101 13.59 -13.59 7.89
N LEU A 102 12.60 -12.73 7.65
CA LEU A 102 12.67 -11.30 7.98
C LEU A 102 11.94 -10.93 9.28
N ARG A 103 11.11 -11.82 9.85
CA ARG A 103 10.37 -11.52 11.08
C ARG A 103 11.29 -11.10 12.24
N ALA A 104 12.46 -11.74 12.39
CA ALA A 104 13.43 -11.36 13.43
C ALA A 104 14.03 -9.97 13.20
N THR A 105 14.11 -9.51 11.95
CA THR A 105 14.56 -8.14 11.62
C THR A 105 13.51 -7.10 12.04
N VAL A 106 12.22 -7.46 12.09
CA VAL A 106 11.17 -6.57 12.59
C VAL A 106 11.37 -6.26 14.08
N ASP A 107 11.71 -7.26 14.89
CA ASP A 107 12.01 -7.06 16.32
C ASP A 107 13.21 -6.13 16.54
N GLU A 108 14.23 -6.22 15.69
CA GLU A 108 15.37 -5.31 15.73
C GLU A 108 14.97 -3.88 15.33
N CYS A 109 14.16 -3.76 14.29
CA CYS A 109 13.62 -2.49 13.80
C CYS A 109 12.75 -1.81 14.87
N ALA A 110 11.97 -2.59 15.62
CA ALA A 110 11.07 -2.11 16.67
C ALA A 110 11.76 -1.26 17.73
N ARG A 111 13.04 -1.54 18.04
CA ARG A 111 13.85 -0.74 18.98
C ARG A 111 14.00 0.73 18.57
N SER A 112 13.70 1.07 17.31
CA SER A 112 13.78 2.44 16.80
C SER A 112 12.55 3.28 17.12
N PHE A 113 11.39 2.65 17.36
CA PHE A 113 10.11 3.34 17.61
C PHE A 113 9.43 2.95 18.93
N VAL A 114 9.82 1.83 19.54
CA VAL A 114 9.34 1.40 20.86
C VAL A 114 10.01 2.24 21.95
N THR A 115 9.19 2.87 22.79
CA THR A 115 9.65 3.64 23.94
C THR A 115 9.68 2.82 25.21
N ASP A 116 8.73 1.88 25.35
CA ASP A 116 8.66 0.92 26.45
C ASP A 116 8.59 -0.52 25.92
N PRO A 117 9.66 -1.32 26.10
CA PRO A 117 9.71 -2.68 25.59
C PRO A 117 8.76 -3.65 26.31
N GLU A 118 8.29 -3.34 27.52
CA GLU A 118 7.36 -4.22 28.25
C GLU A 118 5.94 -4.17 27.68
N THR A 119 5.63 -3.11 26.94
CA THR A 119 4.34 -2.88 26.31
C THR A 119 4.41 -2.95 24.78
N PHE A 120 5.55 -3.37 24.21
CA PHE A 120 5.66 -3.64 22.78
C PHE A 120 4.78 -4.83 22.39
N GLU A 121 3.98 -4.65 21.34
CA GLU A 121 3.06 -5.68 20.87
C GLU A 121 3.25 -5.96 19.38
N THR A 122 3.08 -7.24 19.04
CA THR A 122 3.16 -7.76 17.68
C THR A 122 2.05 -8.75 17.40
N VAL A 123 1.43 -8.63 16.24
CA VAL A 123 0.54 -9.65 15.70
C VAL A 123 1.16 -10.17 14.41
N GLU A 124 1.47 -11.46 14.40
CA GLU A 124 2.09 -12.15 13.28
C GLU A 124 1.11 -13.12 12.62
N GLN A 125 0.97 -13.01 11.31
CA GLN A 125 0.17 -13.94 10.51
C GLN A 125 0.73 -13.95 9.10
N SER A 126 1.40 -15.03 8.70
CA SER A 126 2.11 -15.10 7.42
C SER A 126 1.19 -14.70 6.24
N PRO A 127 1.63 -13.82 5.33
CA PRO A 127 2.97 -13.21 5.24
C PRO A 127 3.06 -11.79 5.84
N TYR A 128 2.30 -11.49 6.89
CA TYR A 128 2.23 -10.17 7.52
C TYR A 128 2.78 -10.16 8.94
N VAL A 129 3.38 -9.04 9.32
CA VAL A 129 3.67 -8.69 10.71
C VAL A 129 3.11 -7.30 10.96
N VAL A 130 2.38 -7.15 12.06
CA VAL A 130 1.98 -5.85 12.59
C VAL A 130 2.72 -5.64 13.91
N ALA A 131 3.36 -4.48 14.07
CA ALA A 131 4.13 -4.14 15.25
C ALA A 131 3.86 -2.70 15.68
N ALA A 132 3.69 -2.46 16.98
CA ALA A 132 3.61 -1.11 17.53
C ALA A 132 3.91 -1.06 19.04
N GLN A 133 3.99 0.16 19.55
CA GLN A 133 3.89 0.41 20.99
C GLN A 133 2.46 0.11 21.47
N GLY A 134 2.34 -0.72 22.49
CA GLY A 134 1.11 -0.93 23.26
C GLY A 134 1.14 -0.18 24.60
N PRO A 135 0.28 -0.57 25.57
CA PRO A 135 -0.61 -1.72 25.50
C PRO A 135 -1.79 -1.46 24.54
N TRP A 136 -2.17 -2.45 23.75
CA TRP A 136 -3.40 -2.39 22.97
C TRP A 136 -4.59 -2.84 23.80
N ALA A 137 -5.74 -2.25 23.51
CA ALA A 137 -6.98 -2.74 24.06
C ALA A 137 -7.33 -4.10 23.44
N ALA A 138 -7.95 -4.98 24.24
CA ALA A 138 -8.11 -6.38 23.87
C ALA A 138 -8.95 -6.57 22.59
N ALA A 139 -10.07 -5.84 22.45
CA ALA A 139 -10.90 -5.99 21.25
C ALA A 139 -10.22 -5.40 20.01
N PHE A 140 -9.39 -4.37 20.19
CA PHE A 140 -8.53 -3.84 19.14
C PHE A 140 -7.50 -4.87 18.66
N GLU A 141 -6.74 -5.49 19.57
CA GLU A 141 -5.76 -6.53 19.23
C GLU A 141 -6.42 -7.74 18.53
N ASP A 142 -7.54 -8.21 19.06
CA ASP A 142 -8.32 -9.31 18.46
C ASP A 142 -8.79 -8.95 17.04
N ALA A 143 -9.28 -7.73 16.84
CA ALA A 143 -9.71 -7.27 15.52
C ALA A 143 -8.55 -7.16 14.52
N VAL A 144 -7.36 -6.74 14.96
CA VAL A 144 -6.15 -6.74 14.13
C VAL A 144 -5.80 -8.16 13.72
N ARG A 145 -5.79 -9.11 14.66
CA ARG A 145 -5.50 -10.52 14.41
C ARG A 145 -6.47 -11.13 13.41
N ASP A 146 -7.78 -10.97 13.64
CA ASP A 146 -8.83 -11.47 12.76
C ASP A 146 -8.74 -10.88 11.35
N ALA A 147 -8.34 -9.61 11.22
CA ALA A 147 -8.16 -8.96 9.92
C ALA A 147 -7.01 -9.58 9.15
N LEU A 148 -5.86 -9.82 9.80
CA LEU A 148 -4.70 -10.43 9.17
C LEU A 148 -4.95 -11.89 8.79
N GLU A 149 -5.65 -12.66 9.63
CA GLU A 149 -6.01 -14.05 9.32
C GLU A 149 -6.87 -14.14 8.06
N VAL A 150 -7.89 -13.29 7.94
CA VAL A 150 -8.73 -13.25 6.73
C VAL A 150 -7.94 -12.75 5.52
N ALA A 151 -7.10 -11.73 5.68
CA ALA A 151 -6.28 -11.20 4.59
C ALA A 151 -5.18 -12.19 4.13
N ALA A 152 -4.73 -13.09 5.01
CA ALA A 152 -3.76 -14.13 4.67
C ALA A 152 -4.40 -15.27 3.86
N GLY A 153 -5.71 -15.47 4.01
CA GLY A 153 -6.45 -16.53 3.34
C GLY A 153 -5.86 -17.91 3.64
N THR A 154 -5.70 -18.76 2.62
CA THR A 154 -5.09 -20.10 2.75
C THR A 154 -3.56 -20.06 2.75
N GLY A 155 -2.95 -18.93 3.07
CA GLY A 155 -1.55 -18.57 2.79
C GLY A 155 -0.54 -19.71 2.90
N ASN A 156 -0.07 -20.18 1.74
CA ASN A 156 1.17 -20.94 1.56
C ASN A 156 2.26 -19.98 1.09
#